data_AF-U7NXE9-F1
#
_entry.id   AF-U7NXE9-F1
#
_cell.length_a   1.000
_cell.length_b   1.000
_cell.length_c   1.000
_cell.angle_alpha   90.00
_cell.angle_beta   90.00
_cell.angle_gamma   90.00
#
_symmetry.space_group_name_H-M   'P 1'
#
loop_
_entity.id
_entity.type
_entity.pdbx_description
1 polymer ?
#
loop_
_entity_poly.entity_id
_entity_poly.type
_entity_poly.pdbx_seq_one_letter_code
_entity_poly.pdbx_strand_id
1 'polypeptide(L)'
;MMENSMKLAKFIGSALVALTISAPAIAQQSPGGQPDQVGQLAQMVGLSEEQQTEIRGIIDDMQGEIGELRQDARSLQEDLQEQIKPDYDESAIRDNAAKLGDVTGEIAALSALMQAKVDAVFTQEQRDELDRRMKQMQQQMQQQRQMMQPQGQQ
;
A
#
# COMPACT_ATOMS: atom_id res chain seq x y z
N MET A 1 -34.54 26.92 17.29
CA MET A 1 -34.70 25.75 18.19
C MET A 1 -35.06 24.55 17.34
N MET A 2 -34.05 23.73 17.00
CA MET A 2 -34.10 22.26 16.91
C MET A 2 -32.74 21.82 16.34
N GLU A 3 -31.93 21.26 17.22
CA GLU A 3 -30.77 20.44 16.89
C GLU A 3 -31.21 19.16 16.18
N ASN A 4 -30.38 18.69 15.24
CA ASN A 4 -30.12 17.25 15.16
C ASN A 4 -28.75 17.01 14.53
N SER A 5 -28.00 16.16 15.21
CA SER A 5 -26.61 15.77 15.01
C SER A 5 -26.52 14.44 14.25
N MET A 6 -25.52 14.30 13.37
CA MET A 6 -24.70 13.10 13.07
C MET A 6 -23.89 13.36 11.78
N LYS A 7 -22.56 13.45 11.87
CA LYS A 7 -21.53 12.39 11.82
C LYS A 7 -21.02 12.09 10.40
N LEU A 8 -19.71 12.30 10.25
CA LEU A 8 -18.73 11.50 9.52
C LEU A 8 -19.03 11.08 8.06
N ALA A 9 -18.21 11.57 7.12
CA ALA A 9 -17.33 10.72 6.30
C ALA A 9 -16.41 11.59 5.45
N LYS A 10 -15.12 11.60 5.80
CA LYS A 10 -14.04 12.11 4.95
C LYS A 10 -13.85 11.11 3.80
N PHE A 11 -14.09 11.52 2.56
CA PHE A 11 -13.65 10.79 1.38
C PHE A 11 -12.38 11.45 0.83
N ILE A 12 -11.23 10.84 1.08
CA ILE A 12 -9.95 11.09 0.39
C ILE A 12 -9.30 9.70 0.32
N GLY A 13 -8.83 9.16 -0.80
CA GLY A 13 -8.76 9.58 -2.18
C GLY A 13 -8.04 8.43 -2.89
N SER A 14 -8.69 7.81 -3.88
CA SER A 14 -8.10 6.76 -4.70
C SER A 14 -7.06 7.35 -5.68
N ALA A 15 -6.17 6.49 -6.19
CA ALA A 15 -5.26 6.66 -7.35
C ALA A 15 -3.84 7.21 -7.02
N LEU A 16 -2.71 6.66 -7.47
CA LEU A 16 -2.35 5.66 -8.51
C LEU A 16 -0.95 5.11 -8.16
N VAL A 17 -0.75 3.79 -8.12
CA VAL A 17 0.59 3.20 -8.12
C VAL A 17 1.03 3.03 -9.57
N ALA A 18 1.98 3.84 -10.02
CA ALA A 18 2.62 3.69 -11.32
C ALA A 18 3.50 2.43 -11.32
N LEU A 19 3.13 1.44 -12.14
CA LEU A 19 3.94 0.27 -12.45
C LEU A 19 5.04 0.66 -13.44
N THR A 20 6.31 0.60 -13.03
CA THR A 20 7.45 0.55 -13.95
C THR A 20 8.27 -0.71 -13.70
N ILE A 21 8.41 -1.50 -14.76
CA ILE A 21 8.95 -2.86 -14.81
C ILE A 21 10.43 -2.83 -15.24
N SER A 22 11.27 -3.56 -14.48
CA SER A 22 12.51 -4.28 -14.84
C SER A 22 13.84 -3.56 -15.13
N ALA A 23 14.82 -3.83 -14.25
CA ALA A 23 16.23 -4.06 -14.61
C ALA A 23 16.86 -5.10 -13.64
N PRO A 24 17.80 -5.94 -14.10
CA PRO A 24 18.31 -7.10 -13.35
C PRO A 24 19.21 -6.69 -12.17
N ALA A 25 19.12 -7.50 -11.10
CA ALA A 25 19.86 -7.33 -9.87
C ALA A 25 21.39 -7.36 -10.09
N ILE A 26 22.03 -6.19 -9.95
CA ILE A 26 23.40 -6.13 -9.46
C ILE A 26 23.28 -5.96 -7.94
N ALA A 27 23.51 -7.06 -7.24
CA ALA A 27 23.80 -7.05 -5.81
C ALA A 27 25.17 -6.37 -5.58
N GLN A 28 25.21 -5.05 -5.70
CA GLN A 28 26.26 -4.22 -5.12
C GLN A 28 25.63 -3.46 -3.96
N GLN A 29 26.02 -3.90 -2.78
CA GLN A 29 25.76 -3.26 -1.50
C GLN A 29 26.18 -1.79 -1.59
N SER A 30 25.24 -0.90 -1.87
CA SER A 30 25.32 0.47 -1.37
C SER A 30 24.95 0.42 0.12
N PRO A 31 25.67 1.12 1.02
CA PRO A 31 25.20 1.37 2.38
C PRO A 31 24.02 2.34 2.31
N GLY A 32 22.88 1.81 1.92
CA GLY A 32 21.68 2.51 1.55
C GLY A 32 20.60 1.46 1.33
N GLY A 33 20.37 0.65 2.36
CA GLY A 33 19.21 -0.24 2.43
C GLY A 33 17.94 0.58 2.19
N GLN A 34 16.87 -0.11 1.76
CA GLN A 34 15.55 0.51 1.67
C GLN A 34 15.35 1.43 2.89
N PRO A 35 14.93 2.69 2.71
CA PRO A 35 14.72 3.59 3.82
C PRO A 35 13.91 2.88 4.90
N ASP A 36 14.40 2.84 6.14
CA ASP A 36 13.68 2.21 7.25
C ASP A 36 12.36 2.96 7.47
N GLN A 37 11.30 2.44 6.86
CA GLN A 37 9.97 3.07 6.85
C GLN A 37 9.42 3.17 8.26
N VAL A 38 9.68 2.16 9.10
CA VAL A 38 9.28 2.16 10.51
C VAL A 38 10.10 3.17 11.29
N GLY A 39 11.40 3.27 11.02
CA GLY A 39 12.28 4.28 11.62
C GLY A 39 11.87 5.72 11.27
N GLN A 40 11.43 5.98 10.04
CA GLN A 40 10.91 7.29 9.64
C GLN A 40 9.58 7.60 10.33
N LEU A 41 8.70 6.62 10.42
CA LEU A 41 7.44 6.75 11.13
C LEU A 41 7.67 7.01 12.62
N ALA A 42 8.67 6.35 13.22
CA ALA A 42 9.09 6.58 14.59
C ALA A 42 9.55 8.00 14.85
N GLN A 43 10.36 8.57 13.95
CA GLN A 43 10.77 9.98 14.03
C GLN A 43 9.60 10.95 13.80
N MET A 44 8.57 10.51 13.07
CA MET A 44 7.42 11.34 12.74
C MET A 44 6.44 11.48 13.90
N VAL A 45 6.14 10.40 14.62
CA VAL A 45 5.11 10.40 15.67
C VAL A 45 5.63 10.04 17.06
N GLY A 46 6.94 9.78 17.19
CA GLY A 46 7.56 9.41 18.46
C GLY A 46 7.18 7.99 18.89
N LEU A 47 7.44 6.99 18.05
CA LEU A 47 7.19 5.58 18.40
C LEU A 47 8.22 5.06 19.41
N SER A 48 7.75 4.33 20.43
CA SER A 48 8.62 3.58 21.32
C SER A 48 9.33 2.44 20.60
N GLU A 49 10.42 1.92 21.16
CA GLU A 49 11.12 0.76 20.59
C GLU A 49 10.22 -0.48 20.54
N GLU A 50 9.34 -0.65 21.53
CA GLU A 50 8.34 -1.71 21.56
C GLU A 50 7.35 -1.57 20.40
N GLN A 51 6.78 -0.38 20.20
CA GLN A 51 5.86 -0.09 19.09
C GLN A 51 6.54 -0.32 17.72
N GLN A 52 7.79 0.09 17.58
CA GLN A 52 8.55 -0.14 16.35
C GLN A 52 8.79 -1.62 16.09
N THR A 53 9.10 -2.40 17.14
CA THR A 53 9.30 -3.85 17.04
C THR A 53 8.01 -4.55 16.64
N GLU A 54 6.89 -4.16 17.26
CA GLU A 54 5.56 -4.69 16.94
C GLU A 54 5.16 -4.37 15.50
N ILE A 55 5.34 -3.13 15.05
CA ILE A 55 5.04 -2.73 13.67
C ILE A 55 5.91 -3.51 12.67
N ARG A 56 7.20 -3.71 12.94
CA ARG A 56 8.08 -4.52 12.07
C ARG A 56 7.58 -5.97 12.00
N GLY A 57 7.22 -6.58 13.11
CA GLY A 57 6.65 -7.93 13.13
C GLY A 57 5.38 -8.04 12.30
N ILE A 58 4.43 -7.11 12.47
CA ILE A 58 3.20 -7.07 11.67
C ILE A 58 3.51 -6.96 10.17
N ILE A 59 4.45 -6.10 9.80
CA ILE A 59 4.82 -5.90 8.40
C ILE A 59 5.49 -7.15 7.83
N ASP A 60 6.44 -7.74 8.55
CA ASP A 60 7.21 -8.91 8.10
C ASP A 60 6.30 -10.12 7.89
N ASP A 61 5.43 -10.41 8.87
CA ASP A 61 4.47 -11.53 8.79
C ASP A 61 3.54 -11.37 7.57
N MET A 62 2.95 -10.19 7.42
CA MET A 62 1.95 -9.96 6.38
C MET A 62 2.57 -9.79 4.99
N GLN A 63 3.77 -9.23 4.88
CA GLN A 63 4.50 -9.20 3.62
C GLN A 63 4.94 -10.59 3.17
N GLY A 64 5.23 -11.50 4.10
CA GLY A 64 5.48 -12.91 3.81
C GLY A 64 4.27 -13.55 3.12
N GLU A 65 3.11 -13.50 3.78
CA GLU A 65 1.86 -14.08 3.26
C GLU A 65 1.43 -13.45 1.92
N ILE A 66 1.47 -12.11 1.81
CA ILE A 66 1.16 -11.39 0.56
C ILE A 66 2.18 -11.76 -0.54
N GLY A 67 3.43 -12.03 -0.18
CA GLY A 67 4.49 -12.44 -1.09
C GLY A 67 4.19 -13.77 -1.76
N GLU A 68 3.77 -14.76 -0.97
CA GLU A 68 3.34 -16.09 -1.45
C GLU A 68 2.12 -15.98 -2.35
N LEU A 69 1.08 -15.27 -1.92
CA LEU A 69 -0.14 -15.06 -2.72
C LEU A 69 0.16 -14.36 -4.05
N ARG A 70 1.10 -13.40 -4.08
CA ARG A 70 1.52 -12.76 -5.34
C ARG A 70 2.24 -13.72 -6.28
N GLN A 71 2.95 -14.71 -5.76
CA GLN A 71 3.55 -15.74 -6.57
C GLN A 71 2.48 -16.65 -7.16
N ASP A 72 1.49 -17.06 -6.37
CA ASP A 72 0.37 -17.86 -6.83
C ASP A 72 -0.44 -17.13 -7.92
N ALA A 73 -0.71 -15.84 -7.71
CA ALA A 73 -1.40 -15.00 -8.70
C ALA A 73 -0.64 -14.95 -10.03
N ARG A 74 0.70 -14.88 -10.01
CA ARG A 74 1.51 -14.90 -11.24
C ARG A 74 1.41 -16.24 -11.95
N SER A 75 1.52 -17.35 -11.21
CA SER A 75 1.37 -18.70 -11.79
C SER A 75 0.00 -18.87 -12.43
N LEU A 76 -1.07 -18.44 -11.75
CA LEU A 76 -2.44 -18.52 -12.29
C LEU A 76 -2.61 -17.64 -13.55
N GLN A 77 -1.97 -16.48 -13.61
CA GLN A 77 -1.96 -15.63 -14.80
C GLN A 77 -1.20 -16.27 -15.97
N GLU A 78 -0.10 -16.99 -15.69
CA GLU A 78 0.64 -17.76 -16.69
C GLU A 78 -0.23 -18.91 -17.21
N ASP A 79 -0.85 -19.70 -16.34
CA ASP A 79 -1.74 -20.79 -16.71
C ASP A 79 -2.92 -20.31 -17.58
N LEU A 80 -3.49 -19.15 -17.26
CA LEU A 80 -4.55 -18.53 -18.06
C LEU A 80 -4.05 -18.13 -19.46
N GLN A 81 -2.83 -17.60 -19.57
CA GLN A 81 -2.22 -17.27 -20.85
C GLN A 81 -1.96 -18.51 -21.70
N GLU A 82 -1.55 -19.62 -21.08
CA GLU A 82 -1.32 -20.90 -21.77
C GLU A 82 -2.62 -21.50 -22.36
N GLN A 83 -3.78 -21.16 -21.81
CA GLN A 83 -5.08 -21.55 -22.36
C GLN A 83 -5.53 -20.69 -23.55
N ILE A 84 -4.80 -19.64 -23.92
CA ILE A 84 -5.10 -18.83 -25.10
C ILE A 84 -4.57 -19.55 -26.34
N LYS A 85 -5.29 -20.60 -26.77
CA LYS A 85 -4.93 -21.48 -27.90
C LYS A 85 -6.18 -22.05 -28.60
N PRO A 86 -6.05 -22.60 -29.83
CA PRO A 86 -7.19 -23.12 -30.58
C PRO A 86 -7.97 -24.26 -29.89
N ASP A 87 -7.28 -25.06 -29.08
CA ASP A 87 -7.78 -26.21 -28.32
C ASP A 87 -7.88 -25.90 -26.81
N TYR A 88 -8.31 -24.68 -26.48
CA TYR A 88 -8.42 -24.23 -25.09
C TYR A 88 -9.35 -25.12 -24.25
N ASP A 89 -9.07 -25.20 -22.95
CA ASP A 89 -9.94 -25.83 -21.96
C ASP A 89 -10.73 -24.75 -21.20
N GLU A 90 -12.03 -24.65 -21.47
CA GLU A 90 -12.91 -23.68 -20.81
C GLU A 90 -13.00 -23.88 -19.30
N SER A 91 -13.01 -25.14 -18.83
CA SER A 91 -13.10 -25.43 -17.39
C SER A 91 -11.82 -24.95 -16.71
N ALA A 92 -10.66 -25.25 -17.28
CA ALA A 92 -9.38 -24.79 -16.76
C ALA A 92 -9.29 -23.26 -16.70
N ILE A 93 -9.77 -22.56 -17.74
CA ILE A 93 -9.85 -21.09 -17.74
C ILE A 93 -10.72 -20.58 -16.58
N ARG A 94 -11.93 -21.12 -16.42
CA ARG A 94 -12.86 -20.66 -15.36
C ARG A 94 -12.31 -20.96 -13.96
N ASP A 95 -11.74 -22.14 -13.76
CA ASP A 95 -11.18 -22.55 -12.48
C ASP A 95 -9.97 -21.70 -12.08
N ASN A 96 -9.05 -21.44 -13.02
CA ASN A 96 -7.88 -20.60 -12.75
C ASN A 96 -8.26 -19.13 -12.56
N ALA A 97 -9.25 -18.63 -13.30
CA ALA A 97 -9.77 -17.28 -13.11
C ALA A 97 -10.45 -17.10 -11.74
N ALA A 98 -11.20 -18.12 -11.27
CA ALA A 98 -11.82 -18.10 -9.95
C ALA A 98 -10.76 -18.05 -8.85
N LYS A 99 -9.75 -18.94 -8.90
CA LYS A 99 -8.62 -18.94 -7.96
C LYS A 99 -7.85 -17.61 -7.97
N LEU A 100 -7.64 -17.03 -9.16
CA LEU A 100 -6.97 -15.73 -9.28
C LEU A 100 -7.78 -14.63 -8.60
N GLY A 101 -9.11 -14.67 -8.72
CA GLY A 101 -10.02 -13.79 -8.00
C GLY A 101 -9.89 -13.93 -6.48
N ASP A 102 -9.90 -15.17 -5.97
CA ASP A 102 -9.75 -15.47 -4.54
C ASP A 102 -8.42 -14.95 -3.99
N VAL A 103 -7.30 -15.28 -4.66
CA VAL A 103 -5.95 -14.82 -4.29
C VAL A 103 -5.85 -13.30 -4.29
N THR A 104 -6.43 -12.63 -5.31
CA THR A 104 -6.43 -11.16 -5.38
C THR A 104 -7.27 -10.55 -4.24
N GLY A 105 -8.40 -11.16 -3.91
CA GLY A 105 -9.24 -10.78 -2.78
C GLY A 105 -8.50 -10.90 -1.46
N GLU A 106 -7.78 -12.00 -1.26
CA GLU A 106 -7.00 -12.24 -0.04
C GLU A 106 -5.85 -11.24 0.11
N ILE A 107 -5.13 -10.93 -0.98
CA ILE A 107 -4.10 -9.87 -0.97
C ILE A 107 -4.70 -8.53 -0.53
N ALA A 108 -5.89 -8.18 -1.03
CA ALA A 108 -6.57 -6.95 -0.65
C ALA A 108 -6.98 -6.97 0.84
N ALA A 109 -7.50 -8.10 1.33
CA ALA A 109 -7.87 -8.28 2.73
C ALA A 109 -6.66 -8.17 3.66
N LEU A 110 -5.56 -8.88 3.36
CA LEU A 110 -4.30 -8.81 4.12
C LEU A 110 -3.72 -7.40 4.08
N SER A 111 -3.77 -6.71 2.95
CA SER A 111 -3.30 -5.32 2.86
C SER A 111 -4.09 -4.39 3.79
N ALA A 112 -5.41 -4.53 3.83
CA ALA A 112 -6.27 -3.74 4.72
C ALA A 112 -6.05 -4.11 6.20
N LEU A 113 -5.88 -5.40 6.51
CA LEU A 113 -5.60 -5.88 7.84
C LEU A 113 -4.22 -5.41 8.34
N MET A 114 -3.21 -5.36 7.47
CA MET A 114 -1.88 -4.84 7.79
C MET A 114 -1.98 -3.39 8.20
N GLN A 115 -2.69 -2.57 7.42
CA GLN A 115 -2.93 -1.18 7.78
C GLN A 115 -3.67 -1.04 9.11
N ALA A 116 -4.72 -1.83 9.34
CA ALA A 116 -5.51 -1.78 10.57
C ALA A 116 -4.70 -2.21 11.80
N LYS A 117 -3.86 -3.25 11.68
CA LYS A 117 -2.98 -3.74 12.75
C LYS A 117 -1.91 -2.71 13.09
N VAL A 118 -1.26 -2.12 12.09
CA VAL A 118 -0.28 -1.04 12.30
C VAL A 118 -0.96 0.18 12.96
N ASP A 119 -2.17 0.56 12.53
CA ASP A 119 -2.92 1.67 13.13
C ASP A 119 -3.24 1.44 14.62
N ALA A 120 -3.50 0.19 15.00
CA ALA A 120 -3.83 -0.20 16.37
C ALA A 120 -2.63 -0.09 17.33
N VAL A 121 -1.39 -0.13 16.82
CA VAL A 121 -0.18 0.04 17.66
C VAL A 121 -0.01 1.49 18.11
N PHE A 122 -0.51 2.47 17.36
CA PHE A 122 -0.42 3.87 17.74
C PHE A 122 -1.36 4.22 18.89
N THR A 123 -0.96 5.23 19.67
CA THR A 123 -1.88 5.94 20.56
C THR A 123 -2.75 6.92 19.75
N GLN A 124 -3.83 7.42 20.36
CA GLN A 124 -4.66 8.43 19.71
C GLN A 124 -3.88 9.72 19.44
N GLU A 125 -3.00 10.13 20.35
CA GLU A 125 -2.15 11.30 20.19
C GLU A 125 -1.19 11.15 19.01
N GLN A 126 -0.58 9.96 18.85
CA GLN A 126 0.30 9.66 17.72
C GLN A 126 -0.45 9.67 16.39
N ARG A 127 -1.69 9.14 16.36
CA ARG A 127 -2.56 9.21 15.16
C ARG A 127 -2.88 10.65 14.79
N ASP A 128 -3.27 11.47 15.78
CA ASP A 128 -3.61 12.86 15.54
C ASP A 128 -2.39 13.67 15.07
N GLU A 129 -1.20 13.39 15.59
CA GLU A 129 0.05 14.02 15.16
C GLU A 129 0.44 13.61 13.73
N LEU A 130 0.31 12.32 13.39
CA LEU A 130 0.50 11.85 12.02
C LEU A 130 -0.41 12.61 11.05
N ASP A 131 -1.70 12.69 11.38
CA ASP A 131 -2.72 13.40 10.61
C ASP A 131 -2.36 14.88 10.40
N ARG A 132 -1.83 15.54 11.43
CA ARG A 132 -1.38 16.94 11.35
C ARG A 132 -0.20 17.08 10.40
N ARG A 133 0.83 16.24 10.53
CA ARG A 133 2.03 16.28 9.69
C ARG A 133 1.72 15.99 8.23
N MET A 134 0.87 15.01 7.97
CA MET A 134 0.43 14.68 6.60
C MET A 134 -0.30 15.86 5.93
N LYS A 135 -1.18 16.56 6.66
CA LYS A 135 -1.83 17.77 6.14
C LYS A 135 -0.85 18.90 5.86
N GLN A 136 0.13 19.12 6.74
CA GLN A 136 1.17 20.14 6.54
C GLN A 136 2.01 19.84 5.29
N MET A 137 2.45 18.59 5.11
CA MET A 137 3.18 18.17 3.91
C MET A 137 2.33 18.36 2.65
N GLN A 138 1.05 17.99 2.69
CA GLN A 138 0.15 18.16 1.55
C GLN A 138 0.00 19.64 1.16
N GLN A 139 -0.11 20.54 2.14
CA GLN A 139 -0.18 21.98 1.89
C GLN A 139 1.12 22.53 1.30
N GLN A 140 2.28 22.12 1.80
CA GLN A 140 3.58 22.52 1.24
C GLN A 140 3.73 22.07 -0.20
N MET A 141 3.34 20.83 -0.51
CA MET A 141 3.36 20.29 -1.87
C MET A 141 2.44 21.08 -2.82
N GLN A 142 1.26 21.47 -2.35
CA GLN A 142 0.34 22.31 -3.14
C GLN A 142 0.93 23.70 -3.42
N GLN A 143 1.58 24.33 -2.44
CA GLN A 143 2.22 25.63 -2.62
C GLN A 143 3.39 25.56 -3.60
N GLN A 144 4.23 24.51 -3.50
CA GLN A 144 5.32 24.30 -4.46
C GLN A 144 4.81 24.07 -5.89
N ARG A 145 3.72 23.30 -6.07
CA ARG A 145 3.09 23.12 -7.39
C ARG A 145 2.56 24.42 -7.98
N GLN A 146 2.05 25.33 -7.16
CA GLN A 146 1.58 26.65 -7.60
C GLN A 146 2.74 27.55 -8.01
N MET A 147 3.88 27.50 -7.30
CA MET A 147 5.09 28.25 -7.66
C MET A 147 5.83 27.69 -8.88
N MET A 148 5.66 26.40 -9.19
CA MET A 148 6.25 25.76 -10.37
C MET A 148 5.37 25.78 -11.62
N GLN A 149 4.16 26.37 -11.59
CA GLN A 149 3.43 26.67 -12.82
C GLN A 149 4.09 27.88 -13.49
N PRO A 150 4.79 27.71 -14.64
CA PRO A 150 5.34 28.84 -15.35
C PRO A 150 4.18 29.71 -15.83
N GLN A 151 4.28 31.03 -15.70
CA GLN A 151 3.42 32.01 -16.37
C GLN A 151 3.61 32.01 -17.92
N GLY A 152 3.87 30.86 -18.51
CA GLY A 152 4.18 30.70 -19.94
C GLY A 152 2.95 30.30 -20.74
N GLN A 153 2.03 31.24 -20.94
CA GLN A 153 1.14 31.32 -22.10
C GLN A 153 0.46 32.71 -22.09
N GLN A 154 1.23 33.72 -22.51
CA GLN A 154 0.74 34.93 -23.16
C GLN A 154 1.58 35.15 -24.40
#